data_AF-A0A7S2JJB9-F1
#
_entry.id   AF-A0A7S2JJB9-F1
#
_cell.length_a   1.000
_cell.length_b   1.000
_cell.length_c   1.000
_cell.angle_alpha   90.00
_cell.angle_beta   90.00
_cell.angle_gamma   90.00
#
_symmetry.space_group_name_H-M   'P 1'
#
loop_
_entity.id
_entity.type
_entity.pdbx_description
1 polymer ?
#
loop_
_entity_poly.entity_id
_entity_poly.type
_entity_poly.pdbx_seq_one_letter_code
_entity_poly.pdbx_strand_id
1 'polypeptide(L)'
;SVSSAKLRRLYANNFPRIDPRDFKVTGEASAGYLYSKAAPAFFKHAHFGLMRLVVVLRQPTARCLAEFTGRTGTQSNELSHHSSNGSMTLFTSLAATVQRCGLRVLHTLCPSCPQDTSFTDEASSAPSCHQLREHDLSHLGMDETRSLWRSWYHLFLPAWLNIGPQVLVLYTAELVEPLTAAGLKKLSHFLKLQPAELNASHLSPSVDDLPETAPAQAVGRRFNISEEVVMAVRSLMAHAVQRTDWLMRRANRPAVPVTWRRGSPPHLDAK
;
A
#
# COMPACT_ATOMS: atom_id res chain seq x y z
N SER A 1 -26.29 6.13 -14.90
CA SER A 1 -25.42 5.18 -14.17
C SER A 1 -25.01 4.07 -15.12
N VAL A 2 -23.75 3.65 -15.14
CA VAL A 2 -23.32 2.48 -15.93
C VAL A 2 -23.76 1.23 -15.16
N SER A 3 -24.54 0.33 -15.79
CA SER A 3 -24.95 -0.90 -15.12
C SER A 3 -23.74 -1.78 -14.79
N SER A 4 -23.80 -2.51 -13.67
CA SER A 4 -22.72 -3.41 -13.25
C SER A 4 -22.35 -4.42 -14.35
N ALA A 5 -23.34 -4.89 -15.13
CA ALA A 5 -23.11 -5.75 -16.29
C ALA A 5 -22.29 -5.08 -17.40
N LYS A 6 -22.54 -3.80 -17.70
CA LYS A 6 -21.78 -3.03 -18.70
C LYS A 6 -20.33 -2.81 -18.27
N LEU A 7 -20.09 -2.51 -16.98
CA LEU A 7 -18.73 -2.39 -16.43
C LEU A 7 -17.96 -3.72 -16.54
N ARG A 8 -18.58 -4.86 -16.21
CA ARG A 8 -17.94 -6.18 -16.34
C ARG A 8 -17.56 -6.50 -17.78
N ARG A 9 -18.43 -6.17 -18.75
CA ARG A 9 -18.14 -6.39 -20.17
C ARG A 9 -16.97 -5.52 -20.64
N LEU A 10 -16.92 -4.26 -20.22
CA LEU A 10 -15.79 -3.37 -20.53
C LEU A 10 -14.49 -3.89 -19.92
N TYR A 11 -14.53 -4.37 -18.68
CA TYR A 11 -13.38 -4.98 -18.03
C TYR A 11 -12.89 -6.24 -18.76
N ALA A 12 -13.81 -7.13 -19.17
CA ALA A 12 -13.47 -8.33 -19.92
C ALA A 12 -12.80 -8.03 -21.27
N ASN A 13 -13.09 -6.88 -21.88
CA ASN A 13 -12.46 -6.45 -23.14
C ASN A 13 -10.98 -6.06 -22.98
N ASN A 14 -10.48 -5.88 -21.76
CA ASN A 14 -9.06 -5.63 -21.51
C ASN A 14 -8.20 -6.90 -21.63
N PHE A 15 -8.82 -8.07 -21.65
CA PHE A 15 -8.14 -9.34 -21.78
C PHE A 15 -8.20 -9.81 -23.23
N PRO A 16 -7.10 -10.38 -23.77
CA PRO A 16 -7.16 -11.03 -25.06
C PRO A 16 -8.17 -12.18 -25.00
N ARG A 17 -8.76 -12.52 -26.16
CA ARG A 17 -9.56 -13.74 -26.28
C ARG A 17 -8.61 -14.93 -26.17
N ILE A 18 -8.58 -15.51 -24.97
CA ILE A 18 -7.71 -16.62 -24.61
C ILE A 18 -8.48 -17.92 -24.84
N ASP A 19 -7.88 -18.87 -25.57
CA ASP A 19 -8.35 -20.26 -25.51
C ASP A 19 -8.02 -20.82 -24.12
N PRO A 20 -8.99 -21.35 -23.36
CA PRO A 20 -8.75 -21.93 -22.05
C PRO A 20 -7.69 -23.04 -22.02
N ARG A 21 -7.35 -23.62 -23.17
CA ARG A 21 -6.30 -24.64 -23.32
C ARG A 21 -4.89 -24.04 -23.38
N ASP A 22 -4.76 -22.80 -23.83
CA ASP A 22 -3.47 -22.15 -24.07
C ASP A 22 -2.92 -21.49 -22.80
N PHE A 23 -3.79 -21.02 -21.90
CA PHE A 23 -3.40 -20.35 -20.67
C PHE A 23 -4.24 -20.81 -19.48
N LYS A 24 -3.57 -21.32 -18.45
CA LYS A 24 -4.22 -21.75 -17.19
C LYS A 24 -4.72 -20.58 -16.34
N VAL A 25 -4.01 -19.45 -16.41
CA VAL A 25 -4.31 -18.24 -15.64
C VAL A 25 -4.05 -17.03 -16.51
N THR A 26 -4.97 -16.07 -16.48
CA THR A 26 -4.77 -14.71 -16.97
C THR A 26 -5.06 -13.74 -15.84
N GLY A 27 -4.44 -12.56 -15.87
CA GLY A 27 -4.59 -11.57 -14.83
C GLY A 27 -4.15 -10.21 -15.28
N GLU A 28 -4.50 -9.21 -14.48
CA GLU A 28 -4.01 -7.85 -14.59
C GLU A 28 -3.51 -7.39 -13.22
N ALA A 29 -2.78 -6.29 -13.19
CA ALA A 29 -2.33 -5.67 -11.97
C ALA A 29 -2.67 -4.18 -11.96
N SER A 30 -3.34 -3.73 -10.90
CA SER A 30 -3.52 -2.31 -10.63
C SER A 30 -3.30 -2.05 -9.14
N ALA A 31 -2.25 -1.29 -8.83
CA ALA A 31 -1.94 -0.88 -7.47
C ALA A 31 -3.08 -0.02 -6.84
N GLY A 32 -3.90 0.61 -7.68
CA GLY A 32 -5.02 1.45 -7.25
C GLY A 32 -6.17 0.67 -6.60
N TYR A 33 -6.30 -0.63 -6.87
CA TYR A 33 -7.42 -1.42 -6.33
C TYR A 33 -7.44 -1.44 -4.82
N LEU A 34 -6.29 -1.66 -4.17
CA LEU A 34 -6.22 -1.77 -2.72
C LEU A 34 -6.87 -0.56 -2.02
N TYR A 35 -6.73 0.64 -2.58
CA TYR A 35 -7.21 1.89 -1.98
C TYR A 35 -8.60 2.33 -2.48
N SER A 36 -9.20 1.60 -3.42
CA SER A 36 -10.52 1.91 -3.95
C SER A 36 -11.61 1.38 -3.02
N LYS A 37 -12.49 2.26 -2.54
CA LYS A 37 -13.68 1.87 -1.75
C LYS A 37 -14.63 0.95 -2.53
N ALA A 38 -14.67 1.10 -3.86
CA ALA A 38 -15.60 0.36 -4.72
C ALA A 38 -15.05 -1.01 -5.18
N ALA A 39 -13.73 -1.17 -5.23
CA ALA A 39 -13.10 -2.38 -5.79
C ALA A 39 -13.46 -3.66 -5.01
N PRO A 40 -13.40 -3.72 -3.66
CA PRO A 40 -13.78 -4.92 -2.92
C PRO A 40 -15.21 -5.38 -3.21
N ALA A 41 -16.15 -4.44 -3.28
CA ALA A 41 -17.56 -4.73 -3.59
C ALA A 41 -17.72 -5.28 -5.02
N PHE A 42 -16.96 -4.74 -5.98
CA PHE A 42 -16.94 -5.24 -7.35
C PHE A 42 -16.46 -6.70 -7.42
N PHE A 43 -15.35 -7.04 -6.74
CA PHE A 43 -14.78 -8.39 -6.78
C PHE A 43 -15.51 -9.41 -5.90
N LYS A 44 -16.33 -8.98 -4.95
CA LYS A 44 -17.21 -9.87 -4.17
C LYS A 44 -18.38 -10.44 -4.99
N HIS A 45 -18.66 -9.89 -6.18
CA HIS A 45 -19.79 -10.32 -7.01
C HIS A 45 -19.62 -11.78 -7.50
N ALA A 46 -20.71 -12.54 -7.57
CA ALA A 46 -20.72 -13.98 -7.90
C ALA A 46 -19.95 -14.37 -9.18
N HIS A 47 -19.98 -13.55 -10.22
CA HIS A 47 -19.25 -13.80 -11.48
C HIS A 47 -17.73 -13.73 -11.33
N PHE A 48 -17.23 -13.09 -10.28
CA PHE A 48 -15.82 -13.04 -9.92
C PHE A 48 -15.47 -14.05 -8.82
N GLY A 49 -16.38 -14.97 -8.47
CA GLY A 49 -16.17 -16.00 -7.47
C GLY A 49 -15.01 -16.97 -7.78
N LEU A 50 -14.52 -16.98 -9.01
CA LEU A 50 -13.36 -17.76 -9.44
C LEU A 50 -12.06 -16.95 -9.47
N MET A 51 -12.13 -15.62 -9.32
CA MET A 51 -10.94 -14.79 -9.32
C MET A 51 -10.07 -15.07 -8.09
N ARG A 52 -8.77 -14.93 -8.31
CA ARG A 52 -7.74 -15.00 -7.29
C ARG A 52 -7.09 -13.63 -7.21
N LEU A 53 -7.16 -13.04 -6.03
CA LEU A 53 -6.69 -11.69 -5.76
C LEU A 53 -5.37 -11.79 -5.02
N VAL A 54 -4.33 -11.16 -5.56
CA VAL A 54 -3.01 -11.10 -4.93
C VAL A 54 -2.77 -9.68 -4.45
N VAL A 55 -2.56 -9.51 -3.15
CA VAL A 55 -2.20 -8.24 -2.53
C VAL A 55 -0.75 -8.32 -2.09
N VAL A 56 0.09 -7.48 -2.66
CA VAL A 56 1.51 -7.39 -2.30
C VAL A 56 1.73 -6.21 -1.37
N LEU A 57 2.27 -6.48 -0.17
CA LEU A 57 2.51 -5.47 0.85
C LEU A 57 4.02 -5.28 1.07
N ARG A 58 4.48 -4.03 1.01
CA ARG A 58 5.84 -3.63 1.38
C ARG A 58 5.87 -3.10 2.81
N GLN A 59 7.03 -3.16 3.47
CA GLN A 59 7.18 -2.53 4.79
C GLN A 59 6.69 -1.07 4.73
N PRO A 60 5.75 -0.65 5.60
CA PRO A 60 5.05 0.64 5.46
C PRO A 60 5.96 1.87 5.37
N THR A 61 7.00 1.95 6.19
CA THR A 61 8.00 3.03 6.14
C THR A 61 8.70 3.06 4.78
N ALA A 62 9.27 1.94 4.35
CA ALA A 62 10.01 1.82 3.08
C ALA A 62 9.11 2.13 1.89
N ARG A 63 7.84 1.78 1.98
CA ARG A 63 6.85 2.11 0.96
C ARG A 63 6.53 3.60 0.94
N CYS A 64 6.21 4.20 2.09
CA CYS A 64 5.89 5.61 2.23
C CYS A 64 7.03 6.47 1.67
N LEU A 65 8.27 6.14 2.05
CA LEU A 65 9.47 6.81 1.55
C LEU A 65 9.66 6.60 0.05
N ALA A 66 9.45 5.39 -0.48
CA ALA A 66 9.58 5.13 -1.92
C ALA A 66 8.53 5.89 -2.77
N GLU A 67 7.28 5.96 -2.31
CA GLU A 67 6.23 6.73 -2.99
C GLU A 67 6.52 8.23 -2.94
N PHE A 68 7.10 8.70 -1.83
CA PHE A 68 7.57 10.07 -1.68
C PHE A 68 8.70 10.40 -2.67
N THR A 69 9.77 9.58 -2.70
CA THR A 69 10.91 9.80 -3.61
C THR A 69 10.59 9.60 -5.09
N GLY A 70 9.63 8.71 -5.41
CA GLY A 70 9.24 8.44 -6.79
C GLY A 70 8.52 9.63 -7.44
N ARG A 71 7.81 10.45 -6.66
CA ARG A 71 7.10 11.63 -7.17
C ARG A 71 8.02 12.83 -7.36
N THR A 72 8.99 13.01 -6.46
CA THR A 72 9.98 14.09 -6.60
C THR A 72 10.88 13.90 -7.84
N GLY A 73 11.03 12.67 -8.33
CA GLY A 73 11.78 12.36 -9.54
C GLY A 73 11.05 12.63 -10.86
N THR A 74 9.71 12.58 -10.89
CA THR A 74 8.93 12.76 -12.13
C THR A 74 8.47 14.19 -12.38
N GLN A 75 8.40 15.04 -11.34
CA GLN A 75 8.04 16.47 -11.47
C GLN A 75 9.24 17.41 -11.72
N SER A 76 10.44 16.88 -11.95
CA SER A 76 11.68 17.67 -11.94
C SER A 76 11.93 18.55 -13.17
N ASN A 77 10.99 18.67 -14.12
CA ASN A 77 11.17 19.53 -15.29
C ASN A 77 10.52 20.92 -15.18
N GLU A 78 9.60 21.19 -14.23
CA GLU A 78 8.90 22.50 -14.24
C GLU A 78 8.80 23.26 -12.89
N LEU A 79 9.10 22.67 -11.72
CA LEU A 79 8.83 23.32 -10.42
C LEU A 79 9.97 23.14 -9.39
N SER A 80 11.21 23.19 -9.84
CA SER A 80 12.40 22.93 -9.02
C SER A 80 12.81 24.10 -8.11
N HIS A 81 11.95 24.59 -7.22
CA HIS A 81 12.36 25.47 -6.08
C HIS A 81 11.50 25.36 -4.80
N HIS A 82 10.48 24.51 -4.75
CA HIS A 82 9.75 24.16 -3.52
C HIS A 82 9.98 22.67 -3.18
N SER A 83 11.22 22.27 -2.90
CA SER A 83 11.92 22.37 -1.61
C SER A 83 11.80 21.07 -0.82
N SER A 84 12.90 20.32 -0.79
CA SER A 84 13.14 19.19 0.12
C SER A 84 12.82 19.52 1.59
N ASN A 85 12.84 20.81 1.96
CA ASN A 85 12.53 21.25 3.32
C ASN A 85 11.03 21.14 3.62
N GLY A 86 10.14 21.27 2.62
CA GLY A 86 8.69 21.18 2.82
C GLY A 86 8.21 19.78 3.22
N SER A 87 8.89 18.73 2.75
CA SER A 87 8.58 17.36 3.17
C SER A 87 9.12 17.02 4.55
N MET A 88 10.31 17.52 4.87
CA MET A 88 10.89 17.37 6.21
C MET A 88 10.01 18.04 7.26
N THR A 89 9.56 19.28 7.01
CA THR A 89 8.62 19.96 7.92
C THR A 89 7.29 19.23 8.00
N LEU A 90 6.79 18.64 6.92
CA LEU A 90 5.56 17.84 6.92
C LEU A 90 5.66 16.62 7.84
N PHE A 91 6.66 15.75 7.67
CA PHE A 91 6.77 14.54 8.48
C PHE A 91 7.09 14.82 9.95
N THR A 92 7.92 15.84 10.21
CA THR A 92 8.24 16.25 11.58
C THR A 92 7.02 16.88 12.27
N SER A 93 6.28 17.76 11.57
CA SER A 93 5.03 18.34 12.08
C SER A 93 3.99 17.25 12.32
N LEU A 94 3.85 16.30 11.40
CA LEU A 94 2.92 15.19 11.53
C LEU A 94 3.27 14.27 12.71
N ALA A 95 4.55 13.93 12.88
CA ALA A 95 5.03 13.17 14.03
C ALA A 95 4.78 13.90 15.35
N ALA A 96 5.05 15.21 15.40
CA ALA A 96 4.76 16.03 16.57
C ALA A 96 3.25 16.10 16.86
N THR A 97 2.41 16.24 15.83
CA THR A 97 0.95 16.21 15.95
C THR A 97 0.47 14.87 16.50
N VAL A 98 1.01 13.75 16.03
CA VAL A 98 0.67 12.42 16.55
C VAL A 98 1.14 12.23 17.99
N GLN A 99 2.31 12.74 18.37
CA GLN A 99 2.77 12.66 19.75
C GLN A 99 1.85 13.44 20.70
N ARG A 100 1.33 14.60 20.26
CA ARG A 100 0.43 15.43 21.08
C ARG A 100 -1.00 14.90 21.12
N CYS A 101 -1.50 14.42 19.98
CA CYS A 101 -2.93 14.15 19.78
C CYS A 101 -3.29 12.68 19.54
N GLY A 102 -2.30 11.82 19.52
CA GLY A 102 -2.46 10.42 19.17
C GLY A 102 -2.77 10.22 17.68
N LEU A 103 -2.73 8.95 17.27
CA LEU A 103 -2.96 8.56 15.88
C LEU A 103 -4.43 8.67 15.44
N ARG A 104 -5.36 8.77 16.39
CA ARG A 104 -6.81 8.83 16.11
C ARG A 104 -7.16 10.06 15.26
N VAL A 105 -6.50 11.19 15.49
CA VAL A 105 -6.71 12.40 14.70
C VAL A 105 -6.35 12.18 13.23
N LEU A 106 -5.23 11.50 12.95
CA LEU A 106 -4.86 11.20 11.56
C LEU A 106 -5.83 10.23 10.87
N HIS A 107 -6.42 9.31 11.64
CA HIS A 107 -7.46 8.43 11.15
C HIS A 107 -8.73 9.19 10.74
N THR A 108 -9.17 10.17 11.54
CA THR A 108 -10.34 11.00 11.22
C THR A 108 -10.14 11.89 9.99
N LEU A 109 -8.89 12.21 9.67
CA LEU A 109 -8.51 13.07 8.54
C LEU A 109 -8.33 12.31 7.23
N CYS A 110 -8.31 10.98 7.27
CA CYS A 110 -8.15 10.15 6.09
C CYS A 110 -9.47 10.11 5.29
N PRO A 111 -9.55 10.73 4.10
CA PRO A 111 -10.81 10.81 3.33
C PRO A 111 -11.26 9.43 2.83
N SER A 112 -10.31 8.52 2.64
CA SER A 112 -10.55 7.16 2.15
C SER A 112 -10.87 6.15 3.23
N CYS A 113 -10.79 6.53 4.51
CA CYS A 113 -11.02 5.62 5.61
C CYS A 113 -12.53 5.43 5.83
N PRO A 114 -12.99 4.19 6.10
CA PRO A 114 -14.31 4.02 6.69
C PRO A 114 -14.31 4.77 8.04
N GLN A 115 -15.29 5.65 8.25
CA GLN A 115 -15.48 6.29 9.55
C GLN A 115 -15.96 5.20 10.50
N ASP A 116 -15.00 4.60 11.20
CA ASP A 116 -15.25 3.50 12.11
C ASP A 116 -15.87 4.07 13.38
N THR A 117 -17.19 3.92 13.54
CA THR A 117 -17.94 4.39 14.71
C THR A 117 -17.63 3.59 15.96
N SER A 118 -16.89 2.46 15.84
CA SER A 118 -16.52 1.59 16.96
C SER A 118 -15.47 2.17 17.91
N PHE A 119 -14.88 3.31 17.57
CA PHE A 119 -13.95 4.05 18.44
C PHE A 119 -14.66 4.91 19.50
N THR A 120 -15.99 4.88 19.60
CA THR A 120 -16.77 5.82 20.42
C THR A 120 -16.66 5.65 21.94
N ASP A 121 -16.19 4.51 22.46
CA ASP A 121 -16.28 4.22 23.90
C ASP A 121 -15.12 4.75 24.78
N GLU A 122 -14.11 5.42 24.21
CA GLU A 122 -13.02 6.09 24.99
C GLU A 122 -12.87 7.58 24.64
N ALA A 123 -13.95 8.26 24.24
CA ALA A 123 -13.91 9.65 23.79
C ALA A 123 -14.09 10.71 24.90
N SER A 124 -14.23 10.31 26.16
CA SER A 124 -14.66 11.23 27.23
C SER A 124 -13.55 12.01 27.94
N SER A 125 -12.27 11.84 27.59
CA SER A 125 -11.17 12.46 28.36
C SER A 125 -9.98 13.02 27.58
N ALA A 126 -9.97 13.08 26.25
CA ALA A 126 -8.87 13.67 25.49
C ALA A 126 -9.04 15.20 25.34
N PRO A 127 -8.31 16.05 26.10
CA PRO A 127 -8.47 17.49 26.03
C PRO A 127 -7.67 18.07 24.86
N SER A 128 -8.19 19.14 24.25
CA SER A 128 -7.50 20.09 23.32
C SER A 128 -7.22 19.71 21.86
N CYS A 129 -7.30 18.46 21.42
CA CYS A 129 -6.95 18.13 20.01
C CYS A 129 -8.02 18.48 18.95
N HIS A 130 -9.23 18.86 19.37
CA HIS A 130 -10.25 19.44 18.48
C HIS A 130 -9.81 20.78 17.85
N GLN A 131 -8.76 21.42 18.37
CA GLN A 131 -8.23 22.69 17.86
C GLN A 131 -7.09 22.55 16.85
N LEU A 132 -6.69 21.33 16.46
CA LEU A 132 -5.93 21.14 15.21
C LEU A 132 -6.83 21.56 14.06
N ARG A 133 -6.78 22.85 13.75
CA ARG A 133 -7.57 23.48 12.69
C ARG A 133 -7.25 22.81 11.37
N GLU A 134 -8.23 22.76 10.48
CA GLU A 134 -8.02 22.49 9.05
C GLU A 134 -6.85 23.31 8.48
N HIS A 135 -6.55 24.48 9.07
CA HIS A 135 -5.40 25.32 8.75
C HIS A 135 -4.05 24.60 8.86
N ASP A 136 -3.78 23.85 9.94
CA ASP A 136 -2.49 23.15 10.13
C ASP A 136 -2.31 22.00 9.13
N LEU A 137 -3.41 21.47 8.63
CA LEU A 137 -3.45 20.35 7.69
C LEU A 137 -3.60 20.80 6.25
N SER A 138 -4.14 22.00 6.00
CA SER A 138 -4.26 22.59 4.67
C SER A 138 -2.90 22.94 4.07
N HIS A 139 -1.87 23.11 4.91
CA HIS A 139 -0.48 23.22 4.51
C HIS A 139 0.16 21.86 4.19
N LEU A 140 -0.45 20.76 4.61
CA LEU A 140 0.02 19.43 4.24
C LEU A 140 -0.52 19.13 2.85
N GLY A 141 0.38 19.08 1.87
CA GLY A 141 0.00 18.67 0.52
C GLY A 141 -0.81 17.36 0.56
N MET A 142 -1.95 17.37 -0.14
CA MET A 142 -2.88 16.23 -0.21
C MET A 142 -2.22 14.99 -0.81
N ASP A 143 -1.07 15.16 -1.46
CA ASP A 143 -0.33 14.11 -2.12
C ASP A 143 0.66 13.41 -1.17
N GLU A 144 1.37 14.13 -0.31
CA GLU A 144 2.29 13.58 0.68
C GLU A 144 1.54 12.80 1.77
N THR A 145 0.44 13.37 2.25
CA THR A 145 -0.47 12.71 3.21
C THR A 145 -1.08 11.44 2.61
N ARG A 146 -1.32 11.41 1.30
CA ARG A 146 -1.78 10.20 0.59
C ARG A 146 -0.77 9.07 0.62
N SER A 147 0.53 9.34 0.47
CA SER A 147 1.58 8.30 0.56
C SER A 147 1.63 7.66 1.95
N LEU A 148 1.46 8.49 2.99
CA LEU A 148 1.34 8.03 4.38
C LEU A 148 0.10 7.13 4.55
N TRP A 149 -1.08 7.64 4.22
CA TRP A 149 -2.33 6.90 4.40
C TRP A 149 -2.32 5.59 3.63
N ARG A 150 -1.89 5.59 2.37
CA ARG A 150 -1.88 4.35 1.60
C ARG A 150 -0.97 3.29 2.22
N SER A 151 0.08 3.69 2.95
CA SER A 151 0.98 2.79 3.68
C SER A 151 0.38 2.21 4.96
N TRP A 152 -0.76 2.73 5.43
CA TRP A 152 -1.53 2.21 6.56
C TRP A 152 -2.51 1.13 6.11
N TYR A 153 -1.97 -0.05 5.81
CA TYR A 153 -2.75 -1.14 5.19
C TYR A 153 -3.96 -1.59 5.99
N HIS A 154 -3.93 -1.49 7.32
CA HIS A 154 -5.04 -1.86 8.20
C HIS A 154 -6.33 -1.07 7.91
N LEU A 155 -6.23 0.08 7.25
CA LEU A 155 -7.39 0.87 6.81
C LEU A 155 -8.12 0.28 5.61
N PHE A 156 -7.41 -0.46 4.75
CA PHE A 156 -7.91 -0.91 3.46
C PHE A 156 -8.09 -2.42 3.40
N LEU A 157 -7.20 -3.17 4.03
CA LEU A 157 -7.22 -4.63 4.04
C LEU A 157 -8.52 -5.26 4.57
N PRO A 158 -9.24 -4.73 5.58
CA PRO A 158 -10.44 -5.39 6.08
C PRO A 158 -11.47 -5.68 4.99
N ALA A 159 -11.71 -4.73 4.08
CA ALA A 159 -12.65 -4.90 2.98
C ALA A 159 -12.24 -6.04 2.02
N TRP A 160 -10.94 -6.21 1.79
CA TRP A 160 -10.39 -7.27 0.95
C TRP A 160 -10.39 -8.62 1.67
N LEU A 161 -9.96 -8.67 2.92
CA LEU A 161 -9.91 -9.91 3.70
C LEU A 161 -11.30 -10.53 3.87
N ASN A 162 -12.36 -9.71 3.90
CA ASN A 162 -13.75 -10.14 3.92
C ASN A 162 -14.24 -10.84 2.62
N ILE A 163 -13.46 -10.80 1.54
CA ILE A 163 -13.73 -11.59 0.31
C ILE A 163 -13.43 -13.09 0.56
N GLY A 164 -12.55 -13.39 1.54
CA GLY A 164 -12.29 -14.75 2.00
C GLY A 164 -11.06 -15.40 1.32
N PRO A 165 -11.09 -16.72 1.06
CA PRO A 165 -9.89 -17.48 0.64
C PRO A 165 -9.39 -17.12 -0.76
N GLN A 166 -10.15 -16.33 -1.52
CA GLN A 166 -9.77 -15.78 -2.81
C GLN A 166 -8.69 -14.70 -2.73
N VAL A 167 -8.33 -14.23 -1.54
CA VAL A 167 -7.26 -13.24 -1.35
C VAL A 167 -6.01 -13.91 -0.79
N LEU A 168 -4.90 -13.74 -1.49
CA LEU A 168 -3.55 -14.03 -1.01
C LEU A 168 -2.85 -12.71 -0.70
N VAL A 169 -2.31 -12.61 0.51
CA VAL A 169 -1.43 -11.50 0.90
C VAL A 169 0.00 -12.00 0.87
N LEU A 170 0.85 -11.32 0.12
CA LEU A 170 2.29 -11.56 0.03
C LEU A 170 3.05 -10.36 0.56
N TYR A 171 4.16 -10.59 1.25
CA TYR A 171 5.06 -9.52 1.64
C TYR A 171 6.16 -9.35 0.60
N THR A 172 6.58 -8.12 0.30
CA THR A 172 7.64 -7.89 -0.70
C THR A 172 8.93 -8.62 -0.34
N ALA A 173 9.24 -8.83 0.93
CA ALA A 173 10.41 -9.60 1.36
C ALA A 173 10.41 -11.06 0.87
N GLU A 174 9.25 -11.59 0.49
CA GLU A 174 9.11 -12.92 -0.12
C GLU A 174 9.27 -12.87 -1.65
N LEU A 175 9.24 -11.67 -2.23
CA LEU A 175 9.21 -11.40 -3.67
C LEU A 175 10.45 -10.68 -4.20
N VAL A 176 11.24 -9.98 -3.36
CA VAL A 176 12.45 -9.28 -3.82
C VAL A 176 13.53 -10.30 -4.19
N GLU A 177 14.24 -9.98 -5.28
CA GLU A 177 15.18 -10.87 -5.96
C GLU A 177 16.34 -11.40 -5.10
N PRO A 178 16.73 -12.66 -5.34
CA PRO A 178 16.01 -13.63 -6.17
C PRO A 178 14.66 -13.98 -5.52
N LEU A 179 13.60 -14.02 -6.33
CA LEU A 179 12.24 -14.29 -5.87
C LEU A 179 12.27 -15.58 -5.06
N THR A 180 12.01 -15.48 -3.76
CA THR A 180 12.32 -16.60 -2.87
C THR A 180 11.52 -17.81 -3.33
N ALA A 181 12.13 -19.00 -3.34
CA ALA A 181 11.44 -20.23 -3.71
C ALA A 181 10.14 -20.43 -2.88
N ALA A 182 10.13 -19.90 -1.65
CA ALA A 182 8.95 -19.86 -0.78
C ALA A 182 7.82 -18.98 -1.34
N GLY A 183 8.12 -17.76 -1.81
CA GLY A 183 7.16 -16.84 -2.42
C GLY A 183 6.54 -17.43 -3.69
N LEU A 184 7.39 -17.96 -4.60
CA LEU A 184 6.93 -18.66 -5.81
C LEU A 184 6.05 -19.86 -5.47
N LYS A 185 6.45 -20.70 -4.51
CA LYS A 185 5.66 -21.86 -4.10
C LYS A 185 4.28 -21.46 -3.58
N LYS A 186 4.19 -20.41 -2.75
CA LYS A 186 2.91 -19.89 -2.25
C LYS A 186 2.01 -19.40 -3.38
N LEU A 187 2.56 -18.60 -4.29
CA LEU A 187 1.84 -18.08 -5.44
C LEU A 187 1.36 -19.21 -6.36
N SER A 188 2.24 -20.18 -6.66
CA SER A 188 1.94 -21.37 -7.48
C SER A 188 0.77 -22.15 -6.89
N HIS A 189 0.86 -22.47 -5.60
CA HIS A 189 -0.17 -23.22 -4.90
C HIS A 189 -1.51 -22.47 -4.90
N PHE A 190 -1.48 -21.16 -4.64
CA PHE A 190 -2.67 -20.33 -4.61
C PHE A 190 -3.37 -20.21 -5.98
N LEU A 191 -2.58 -20.08 -7.04
CA LEU A 191 -3.06 -20.03 -8.43
C LEU A 191 -3.32 -21.42 -9.03
N LYS A 192 -3.03 -22.50 -8.30
CA LYS A 192 -3.09 -23.90 -8.76
C LYS A 192 -2.23 -24.16 -10.01
N LEU A 193 -1.07 -23.51 -10.06
CA LEU A 193 -0.05 -23.70 -11.08
C LEU A 193 1.02 -24.67 -10.58
N GLN A 194 1.71 -25.35 -11.49
CA GLN A 194 2.94 -26.06 -11.21
C GLN A 194 4.09 -25.03 -11.03
N PRO A 195 5.05 -25.27 -10.12
CA PRO A 195 6.16 -24.32 -9.91
C PRO A 195 6.94 -23.97 -11.18
N ALA A 196 7.09 -24.94 -12.09
CA ALA A 196 7.75 -24.74 -13.39
C ALA A 196 7.00 -23.76 -14.32
N GLU A 197 5.71 -23.52 -14.09
CA GLU A 197 4.88 -22.61 -14.88
C GLU A 197 5.01 -21.15 -14.43
N LEU A 198 5.61 -20.89 -13.26
CA LEU A 198 5.90 -19.54 -12.76
C LEU A 198 7.35 -19.11 -13.05
N ASN A 199 7.99 -19.73 -14.05
CA ASN A 199 9.42 -19.56 -14.29
C ASN A 199 9.80 -18.08 -14.48
N ALA A 200 10.58 -17.55 -13.54
CA ALA A 200 10.97 -16.14 -13.49
C ALA A 200 11.82 -15.71 -14.69
N SER A 201 12.36 -16.67 -15.46
CA SER A 201 13.10 -16.43 -16.70
C SER A 201 12.30 -15.71 -17.78
N HIS A 202 10.96 -15.75 -17.73
CA HIS A 202 10.09 -14.99 -18.64
C HIS A 202 9.64 -13.63 -18.09
N LEU A 203 9.94 -13.33 -16.82
CA LEU A 203 9.56 -12.08 -16.16
C LEU A 203 10.65 -11.01 -16.21
N SER A 204 11.87 -11.38 -16.62
CA SER A 204 12.88 -10.40 -17.02
C SER A 204 12.40 -9.75 -18.32
N PRO A 205 12.16 -8.43 -18.36
CA PRO A 205 11.94 -7.77 -19.64
C PRO A 205 13.13 -8.09 -20.55
N SER A 206 12.84 -8.57 -21.76
CA SER A 206 13.88 -8.70 -22.79
C SER A 206 14.55 -7.33 -22.90
N VAL A 207 15.86 -7.28 -22.67
CA VAL A 207 16.64 -6.04 -22.76
C VAL A 207 16.54 -5.44 -24.17
N ASP A 208 16.16 -6.27 -25.15
CA ASP A 208 16.05 -5.91 -26.56
C ASP A 208 14.71 -5.22 -26.95
N ASP A 209 13.70 -5.15 -26.06
CA ASP A 209 12.39 -4.53 -26.34
C ASP A 209 12.22 -3.10 -25.76
N LEU A 210 13.27 -2.53 -25.19
CA LEU A 210 13.24 -1.13 -24.74
C LEU A 210 13.54 -0.19 -25.91
N PRO A 211 12.67 0.80 -26.21
CA PRO A 211 12.97 1.80 -27.23
C PRO A 211 14.27 2.53 -26.86
N GLU A 212 15.25 2.45 -27.76
CA GLU A 212 16.64 2.95 -27.67
C GLU A 212 16.76 4.49 -27.45
N THR A 213 15.64 5.18 -27.19
CA THR A 213 15.55 6.64 -27.06
C THR A 213 15.05 7.12 -25.70
N ALA A 214 14.80 6.24 -24.73
CA ALA A 214 14.58 6.69 -23.35
C ALA A 214 15.92 7.17 -22.76
N PRO A 215 16.08 8.45 -22.39
CA PRO A 215 17.36 8.99 -21.93
C PRO A 215 17.83 8.24 -20.68
N ALA A 216 19.00 7.62 -20.78
CA ALA A 216 19.68 6.86 -19.73
C ALA A 216 20.08 7.69 -18.47
N GLN A 217 19.54 8.89 -18.31
CA GLN A 217 19.87 9.83 -17.23
C GLN A 217 18.89 9.82 -16.04
N ALA A 218 17.82 9.02 -16.08
CA ALA A 218 16.88 8.90 -14.95
C ALA A 218 17.32 7.91 -13.86
N VAL A 219 18.50 7.29 -13.99
CA VAL A 219 19.05 6.37 -12.99
C VAL A 219 20.06 7.11 -12.13
N GLY A 220 19.64 7.52 -10.92
CA GLY A 220 20.61 7.70 -9.84
C GLY A 220 20.60 8.99 -9.04
N ARG A 221 19.58 9.86 -9.10
CA ARG A 221 19.40 10.84 -8.02
C ARG A 221 18.92 10.11 -6.77
N ARG A 222 19.86 9.62 -5.97
CA ARG A 222 19.61 9.19 -4.59
C ARG A 222 19.16 10.44 -3.84
N PHE A 223 17.87 10.54 -3.56
CA PHE A 223 17.37 11.53 -2.61
C PHE A 223 17.95 11.17 -1.24
N ASN A 224 18.82 12.05 -0.71
CA ASN A 224 19.31 11.94 0.66
C ASN A 224 18.15 12.34 1.58
N ILE A 225 17.35 11.34 1.98
CA ILE A 225 16.35 11.52 3.03
C ILE A 225 17.12 11.57 4.36
N SER A 226 16.99 12.67 5.08
CA SER A 226 17.57 12.85 6.40
C SER A 226 17.13 11.75 7.37
N GLU A 227 18.01 11.37 8.30
CA GLU A 227 17.71 10.34 9.30
C GLU A 227 16.52 10.74 10.19
N GLU A 228 16.35 12.03 10.51
CA GLU A 228 15.21 12.51 11.33
C GLU A 228 13.86 12.20 10.67
N VAL A 229 13.75 12.42 9.36
CA VAL A 229 12.53 12.11 8.59
C VAL A 229 12.27 10.61 8.57
N VAL A 230 13.31 9.79 8.36
CA VAL A 230 13.17 8.33 8.41
C VAL A 230 12.66 7.88 9.78
N MET A 231 13.20 8.45 10.86
CA MET A 231 12.78 8.13 12.22
C MET A 231 11.36 8.62 12.54
N ALA A 232 10.98 9.81 12.09
CA ALA A 232 9.61 10.32 12.21
C ALA A 232 8.61 9.41 11.49
N VAL A 233 8.90 9.02 10.25
CA VAL A 233 8.05 8.10 9.48
C VAL A 233 8.00 6.71 10.14
N ARG A 234 9.12 6.18 10.65
CA ARG A 234 9.13 4.91 11.40
C ARG A 234 8.22 4.97 12.63
N SER A 235 8.34 6.05 13.42
CA SER A 235 7.49 6.26 14.59
C SER A 235 6.00 6.31 14.22
N LEU A 236 5.66 7.02 13.15
CA LEU A 236 4.28 7.10 12.64
C LEU A 236 3.77 5.74 12.13
N MET A 237 4.64 4.94 11.52
CA MET A 237 4.28 3.65 10.91
C MET A 237 4.25 2.48 11.90
N ALA A 238 4.87 2.60 13.07
CA ALA A 238 4.93 1.54 14.07
C ALA A 238 3.52 1.01 14.42
N HIS A 239 2.58 1.92 14.69
CA HIS A 239 1.20 1.55 14.96
C HIS A 239 0.50 0.90 13.76
N ALA A 240 0.75 1.41 12.55
CA ALA A 240 0.17 0.83 11.34
C ALA A 240 0.67 -0.62 11.13
N VAL A 241 1.94 -0.89 11.43
CA VAL A 241 2.51 -2.25 11.42
C VAL A 241 1.82 -3.14 12.45
N GLN A 242 1.67 -2.67 13.70
CA GLN A 242 1.01 -3.43 14.76
C GLN A 242 -0.45 -3.74 14.43
N ARG A 243 -1.22 -2.74 13.95
CA ARG A 243 -2.62 -2.92 13.54
C ARG A 243 -2.75 -3.86 12.35
N THR A 244 -1.83 -3.76 11.38
CA THR A 244 -1.79 -4.69 10.25
C THR A 244 -1.49 -6.12 10.73
N ASP A 245 -0.54 -6.32 11.64
CA ASP A 245 -0.24 -7.64 12.23
C ASP A 245 -1.44 -8.24 12.95
N TRP A 246 -2.08 -7.45 13.82
CA TRP A 246 -3.28 -7.87 14.54
C TRP A 246 -4.40 -8.26 13.56
N LEU A 247 -4.64 -7.45 12.52
CA LEU A 247 -5.67 -7.73 11.51
C LEU A 247 -5.38 -9.03 10.75
N MET A 248 -4.13 -9.22 10.33
CA MET A 248 -3.70 -10.42 9.61
C MET A 248 -3.90 -11.68 10.46
N ARG A 249 -3.50 -11.64 11.74
CA ARG A 249 -3.72 -12.75 12.69
C ARG A 249 -5.21 -13.02 12.90
N ARG A 250 -6.01 -11.99 13.12
CA ARG A 250 -7.47 -12.10 13.30
C ARG A 250 -8.15 -12.72 12.08
N ALA A 251 -7.65 -12.44 10.89
CA ALA A 251 -8.12 -13.04 9.63
C ALA A 251 -7.54 -14.44 9.35
N ASN A 252 -6.87 -15.06 10.33
CA ASN A 252 -6.15 -16.34 10.21
C ASN A 252 -5.16 -16.37 9.02
N ARG A 253 -4.43 -15.26 8.84
CA ARG A 253 -3.40 -15.09 7.82
C ARG A 253 -2.01 -15.04 8.46
N PRO A 254 -0.94 -15.25 7.67
CA PRO A 254 0.42 -15.07 8.16
C PRO A 254 0.61 -13.67 8.76
N ALA A 255 1.17 -13.63 9.97
CA ALA A 255 1.61 -12.42 10.64
C ALA A 255 2.55 -11.59 9.75
N VAL A 256 2.68 -10.29 10.02
CA VAL A 256 3.64 -9.45 9.31
C VAL A 256 5.07 -9.91 9.61
N PRO A 257 6.01 -9.75 8.66
CA PRO A 257 7.40 -10.13 8.86
C PRO A 257 7.97 -9.52 10.15
N VAL A 258 8.76 -10.31 10.89
CA VAL A 258 9.41 -9.86 12.13
C VAL A 258 10.25 -8.59 11.88
N THR A 259 10.85 -8.47 10.69
CA THR A 259 11.62 -7.30 10.26
C THR A 259 10.80 -6.02 10.22
N TRP A 260 9.49 -6.08 10.01
CA TRP A 260 8.61 -4.91 10.08
C TRP A 260 8.42 -4.43 11.52
N ARG A 261 8.38 -5.38 12.47
CA ARG A 261 8.21 -5.11 13.90
C ARG A 261 9.47 -4.54 14.54
N ARG A 262 10.65 -5.09 14.20
CA ARG A 262 11.95 -4.63 14.74
C ARG A 262 12.32 -3.18 14.40
N GLY A 263 11.73 -2.61 13.35
CA GLY A 263 11.92 -1.20 12.99
C GLY A 263 11.05 -0.21 13.77
N SER A 264 10.21 -0.69 14.69
CA SER A 264 9.35 0.15 15.53
C SER A 264 10.09 0.53 16.81
N PRO A 265 10.04 1.80 17.27
CA PRO A 265 10.67 2.19 18.53
C PRO A 265 10.13 1.35 19.70
N PRO A 266 10.99 0.86 20.61
CA PRO A 266 10.60 -0.06 21.69
C PRO A 266 9.64 0.54 22.74
N HIS A 267 9.31 1.83 22.65
CA HIS A 267 8.58 2.55 23.71
C HIS A 267 7.08 2.77 23.45
N LEU A 268 6.49 2.20 22.39
CA LEU A 268 5.05 2.36 22.11
C LEU A 268 4.17 1.19 22.59
N ASP A 269 4.76 0.16 23.22
CA ASP A 269 4.04 -1.03 23.71
C ASP A 269 3.56 -0.91 25.17
N ALA A 270 3.65 0.28 25.77
CA ALA A 270 3.21 0.51 27.15
C ALA A 270 2.24 1.70 27.24
N LYS A 271 0.95 1.43 27.00
CA LYS A 271 -0.21 1.98 27.72
C LYS A 271 -1.50 1.41 27.16
#